data_AF-Q6H021-F1
#
_entry.id   AF-Q6H021-F1
#
_cell.length_a   1.000
_cell.length_b   1.000
_cell.length_c   1.000
_cell.angle_alpha   90.00
_cell.angle_beta   90.00
_cell.angle_gamma   90.00
#
_symmetry.space_group_name_H-M   'P 1'
#
loop_
_entity.id
_entity.type
_entity.pdbx_description
1 polymer ?
#
loop_
_entity_poly.entity_id
_entity_poly.type
_entity_poly.pdbx_seq_one_letter_code
_entity_poly.pdbx_strand_id
1 'polypeptide(L)'
;MKMSDNVLNQLRNKRNRPTVTPRQDALLSKEQPQNQVQEENSLPQPTPGKELATPTPAPGDTIAELKAELEKYPETRRHSAIVLEKDLDQKLTQFCKDRGITVEVFLEAAWTVASADNTQLEKITTEAKRRYDQRKRVGQIKRLITMLSNPSK
;
A
#
# COMPACT_ATOMS: atom_id res chain seq x y z
N MET A 1 3.76 15.38 -36.04
CA MET A 1 4.48 14.44 -35.14
C MET A 1 3.50 13.94 -34.08
N LYS A 2 2.81 12.81 -34.33
CA LYS A 2 1.83 12.18 -33.42
C LYS A 2 2.31 10.78 -33.05
N MET A 3 3.24 10.68 -32.11
CA MET A 3 3.79 9.39 -31.64
C MET A 3 3.28 9.02 -30.23
N SER A 4 2.86 10.00 -29.43
CA SER A 4 2.39 9.85 -28.05
C SER A 4 0.99 9.23 -27.92
N ASP A 5 0.09 9.49 -28.88
CA ASP A 5 -1.27 8.92 -28.88
C ASP A 5 -1.28 7.39 -29.04
N ASN A 6 -0.25 6.84 -29.70
CA ASN A 6 -0.14 5.42 -29.98
C ASN A 6 0.26 4.64 -28.70
N VAL A 7 1.19 5.18 -27.92
CA VAL A 7 1.69 4.54 -26.69
C VAL A 7 0.63 4.53 -25.59
N LEU A 8 -0.15 5.61 -25.44
CA LEU A 8 -1.24 5.68 -24.46
C LEU A 8 -2.38 4.69 -24.77
N ASN A 9 -2.71 4.52 -26.05
CA ASN A 9 -3.74 3.56 -26.47
C ASN A 9 -3.27 2.11 -26.28
N GLN A 10 -1.99 1.82 -26.52
CA GLN A 10 -1.41 0.50 -26.22
C GLN A 10 -1.44 0.18 -24.72
N LEU A 11 -1.28 1.18 -23.85
CA LEU A 11 -1.33 1.00 -22.40
C LEU A 11 -2.76 0.79 -21.86
N ARG A 12 -3.77 1.41 -22.49
CA ARG A 12 -5.18 1.17 -22.19
C ARG A 12 -5.62 -0.24 -22.58
N ASN A 13 -5.22 -0.72 -23.76
CA ASN A 13 -5.62 -2.03 -24.27
C ASN A 13 -4.98 -3.21 -23.53
N LYS A 14 -3.87 -3.00 -22.82
CA LYS A 14 -3.20 -4.05 -22.03
C LYS A 14 -3.82 -4.28 -20.64
N ARG A 15 -4.80 -3.47 -20.23
CA ARG A 15 -5.53 -3.66 -18.96
C ARG A 15 -6.67 -4.66 -19.16
N ASN A 16 -6.34 -5.95 -19.32
CA ASN A 16 -7.30 -7.03 -19.13
C ASN A 16 -7.61 -7.16 -17.63
N ARG A 17 -8.47 -6.28 -17.13
CA ARG A 17 -9.05 -6.44 -15.79
C ARG A 17 -10.16 -7.48 -15.89
N PRO A 18 -10.20 -8.50 -15.01
CA PRO A 18 -11.35 -9.38 -14.90
C PRO A 18 -12.60 -8.54 -14.63
N THR A 19 -13.57 -8.58 -15.55
CA THR A 19 -14.85 -7.89 -15.37
C THR A 19 -15.66 -8.68 -14.35
N VAL A 20 -15.85 -8.11 -13.17
CA VAL A 20 -16.71 -8.67 -12.13
C VAL A 20 -18.16 -8.47 -12.58
N THR A 21 -18.97 -9.52 -12.50
CA THR A 21 -20.40 -9.41 -12.77
C THR A 21 -21.05 -8.47 -11.75
N PRO A 22 -21.86 -7.51 -12.19
CA PRO A 22 -22.54 -6.60 -11.27
C PRO A 22 -23.47 -7.42 -10.35
N ARG A 23 -23.41 -7.11 -9.06
CA ARG A 23 -24.25 -7.74 -8.04
C ARG A 23 -25.71 -7.38 -8.33
N GLN A 24 -26.56 -8.39 -8.49
CA GLN A 24 -28.00 -8.16 -8.57
C GLN A 24 -28.48 -7.85 -7.16
N ASP A 25 -28.93 -6.61 -6.95
CA ASP A 25 -29.51 -6.18 -5.68
C ASP A 25 -30.92 -6.75 -5.55
N ALA A 26 -31.17 -7.60 -4.56
CA ALA A 26 -32.41 -8.37 -4.43
C ALA A 26 -33.61 -7.52 -3.98
N LEU A 27 -33.42 -6.22 -3.74
CA LEU A 27 -34.45 -5.29 -3.29
C LEU A 27 -34.95 -4.34 -4.41
N LEU A 28 -34.42 -4.47 -5.63
CA LEU A 28 -34.92 -3.74 -6.79
C LEU A 28 -35.93 -4.62 -7.54
N SER A 29 -37.21 -4.44 -7.22
CA SER A 29 -38.32 -4.98 -8.02
C SER A 29 -38.15 -4.54 -9.47
N LYS A 30 -37.96 -5.52 -10.34
CA LYS A 30 -37.78 -5.33 -11.78
C LYS A 30 -39.14 -5.03 -12.40
N GLU A 31 -39.51 -3.75 -12.50
CA GLU A 31 -40.66 -3.33 -13.29
C GLU A 31 -40.29 -3.35 -14.78
N GLN A 32 -40.98 -4.22 -15.53
CA GLN A 32 -41.00 -4.17 -16.99
C GLN A 32 -41.87 -3.00 -17.48
N PRO A 33 -41.61 -2.47 -18.70
CA PRO A 33 -42.10 -1.16 -19.09
C PRO A 33 -43.42 -1.17 -19.91
N GLN A 34 -44.09 0.00 -19.85
CA GLN A 34 -45.10 0.58 -20.73
C GLN A 34 -46.60 0.25 -20.51
N ASN A 35 -47.35 1.24 -19.99
CA ASN A 35 -48.34 1.99 -20.78
C ASN A 35 -48.77 3.31 -20.09
N GLN A 36 -49.04 4.31 -20.93
CA GLN A 36 -49.31 5.72 -20.63
C GLN A 36 -50.71 5.95 -20.05
N VAL A 37 -50.87 6.89 -19.10
CA VAL A 37 -51.96 7.90 -19.09
C VAL A 37 -51.48 9.15 -18.32
N GLN A 38 -51.76 10.32 -18.88
CA GLN A 38 -51.54 11.67 -18.35
C GLN A 38 -52.61 12.04 -17.30
N GLU A 39 -52.30 12.89 -16.32
CA GLU A 39 -53.00 14.18 -16.14
C GLU A 39 -52.37 15.07 -15.03
N GLU A 40 -52.52 16.36 -15.29
CA GLU A 40 -52.00 17.59 -14.68
C GLU A 40 -51.98 17.68 -13.14
N ASN A 41 -50.93 18.30 -12.57
CA ASN A 41 -51.12 19.56 -11.82
C ASN A 41 -49.83 20.33 -11.47
N SER A 42 -49.81 21.60 -11.89
CA SER A 42 -49.23 22.78 -11.21
C SER A 42 -47.71 22.88 -10.94
N LEU A 43 -47.06 23.75 -11.74
CA LEU A 43 -45.80 24.44 -11.45
C LEU A 43 -45.93 25.36 -10.22
N PRO A 44 -44.81 25.60 -9.50
CA PRO A 44 -44.29 26.95 -9.44
C PRO A 44 -42.78 27.05 -9.71
N GLN A 45 -42.39 28.01 -10.55
CA GLN A 45 -41.02 28.55 -10.63
C GLN A 45 -40.84 29.59 -9.51
N PRO A 46 -39.74 29.59 -8.75
CA PRO A 46 -38.58 30.47 -8.99
C PRO A 46 -37.26 29.75 -8.62
N THR A 47 -36.02 30.08 -8.97
CA THR A 47 -35.28 31.32 -9.30
C THR A 47 -33.89 30.84 -9.80
N PRO A 48 -33.09 31.65 -10.53
CA PRO A 48 -31.74 31.26 -10.99
C PRO A 48 -30.78 31.11 -9.80
N GLY A 49 -30.55 29.86 -9.38
CA GLY A 49 -29.53 29.51 -8.40
C GLY A 49 -28.15 29.63 -9.03
N LYS A 50 -27.59 30.85 -8.97
CA LYS A 50 -26.17 31.21 -8.94
C LYS A 50 -25.24 29.99 -9.11
N GLU A 51 -24.70 29.81 -10.31
CA GLU A 51 -23.49 29.01 -10.50
C GLU A 51 -22.46 29.54 -9.52
N LEU A 52 -22.24 28.80 -8.43
CA LEU A 52 -21.06 28.96 -7.63
C LEU A 52 -19.93 28.51 -8.56
N ALA A 53 -19.32 29.49 -9.22
CA ALA A 53 -18.03 29.33 -9.87
C ALA A 53 -17.03 28.93 -8.79
N THR A 54 -17.01 27.65 -8.43
CA THR A 54 -15.78 27.02 -8.00
C THR A 54 -14.85 27.15 -9.20
N PRO A 55 -13.72 27.87 -9.09
CA PRO A 55 -12.72 27.79 -10.13
C PRO A 55 -12.28 26.34 -10.16
N THR A 56 -12.68 25.61 -11.19
CA THR A 56 -12.08 24.33 -11.54
C THR A 56 -10.59 24.63 -11.67
N PRO A 57 -9.71 24.18 -10.74
CA PRO A 57 -8.30 24.43 -10.89
C PRO A 57 -7.89 23.76 -12.19
N ALA A 58 -7.16 24.48 -13.04
CA ALA A 58 -6.59 23.88 -14.23
C ALA A 58 -5.80 22.63 -13.79
N PRO A 59 -5.92 21.49 -14.48
CA PRO A 59 -5.27 20.22 -14.08
C PRO A 59 -3.74 20.30 -13.91
N GLY A 60 -3.11 21.41 -14.32
CA GLY A 60 -1.68 21.68 -14.20
C GLY A 60 -1.24 22.22 -12.83
N ASP A 61 -2.06 22.99 -12.13
CA ASP A 61 -1.67 23.64 -10.86
C ASP A 61 -1.63 22.64 -9.70
N THR A 62 -2.60 21.72 -9.66
CA THR A 62 -2.71 20.71 -8.60
C THR A 62 -1.51 19.75 -8.55
N ILE A 63 -0.87 19.45 -9.68
CA ILE A 63 0.29 18.54 -9.71
C ILE A 63 1.54 19.24 -9.17
N ALA A 64 1.71 20.53 -9.48
CA ALA A 64 2.85 21.31 -8.99
C ALA A 64 2.76 21.51 -7.47
N GLU A 65 1.56 21.80 -6.95
CA GLU A 65 1.30 21.92 -5.52
C GLU A 65 1.57 20.60 -4.78
N LEU A 66 1.09 19.47 -5.29
CA LEU A 66 1.34 18.15 -4.68
C LEU A 66 2.82 17.77 -4.69
N LYS A 67 3.59 18.16 -5.71
CA LYS A 67 5.04 17.96 -5.74
C LYS A 67 5.76 18.82 -4.70
N ALA A 68 5.39 20.10 -4.59
CA ALA A 68 5.96 21.00 -3.58
C ALA A 68 5.60 20.57 -2.16
N GLU A 69 4.44 19.93 -1.95
CA GLU A 69 4.08 19.33 -0.67
C GLU A 69 4.88 18.06 -0.39
N LEU A 70 5.09 17.20 -1.39
CA LEU A 70 5.86 15.97 -1.26
C LEU A 70 7.31 16.24 -0.83
N GLU A 71 7.93 17.31 -1.33
CA GLU A 71 9.29 17.73 -0.97
C GLU A 71 9.47 18.05 0.53
N LYS A 72 8.38 18.25 1.28
CA LYS A 72 8.43 18.47 2.74
C LYS A 72 8.65 17.18 3.53
N TYR A 73 8.44 16.02 2.91
CA TYR A 73 8.54 14.71 3.57
C TYR A 73 9.86 14.01 3.19
N PRO A 74 10.44 13.24 4.12
CA PRO A 74 11.66 12.49 3.83
C PRO A 74 11.42 11.44 2.73
N GLU A 75 12.35 11.35 1.79
CA GLU A 75 12.28 10.35 0.71
C GLU A 75 12.51 8.93 1.25
N THR A 76 11.70 7.99 0.77
CA THR A 76 11.83 6.57 1.12
C THR A 76 12.67 5.83 0.09
N ARG A 77 13.65 5.02 0.54
CA ARG A 77 14.45 4.14 -0.33
C ARG A 77 14.23 2.67 0.04
N ARG A 78 14.06 1.82 -0.97
CA ARG A 78 14.08 0.36 -0.77
C ARG A 78 15.50 -0.11 -0.48
N HIS A 79 15.74 -0.59 0.74
CA HIS A 79 17.09 -0.98 1.16
C HIS A 79 17.29 -2.49 1.37
N SER A 80 16.28 -3.28 1.75
CA SER A 80 16.59 -4.60 2.32
C SER A 80 15.59 -5.72 2.08
N ALA A 81 16.14 -6.89 1.73
CA ALA A 81 15.55 -8.19 1.97
C ALA A 81 15.94 -8.65 3.39
N ILE A 82 15.14 -8.29 4.40
CA ILE A 82 15.38 -8.67 5.80
C ILE A 82 14.90 -10.11 6.02
N VAL A 83 15.75 -10.95 6.63
CA VAL A 83 15.38 -12.32 7.03
C VAL A 83 15.34 -12.42 8.55
N LEU A 84 14.13 -12.64 9.09
CA LEU A 84 13.86 -12.78 10.51
C LEU A 84 13.67 -14.24 10.92
N GLU A 85 13.80 -14.52 12.21
CA GLU A 85 13.41 -15.82 12.77
C GLU A 85 11.89 -15.95 12.69
N LYS A 86 11.39 -17.13 12.29
CA LYS A 86 9.97 -17.35 11.99
C LYS A 86 9.03 -16.86 13.10
N ASP A 87 9.32 -17.21 14.35
CA ASP A 87 8.45 -16.85 15.49
C ASP A 87 8.54 -15.35 15.81
N LEU A 88 9.71 -14.74 15.59
CA LEU A 88 9.91 -13.31 15.78
C LEU A 88 9.19 -12.51 14.70
N ASP A 89 9.30 -12.95 13.45
CA ASP A 89 8.61 -12.38 12.29
C ASP A 89 7.09 -12.36 12.53
N GLN A 90 6.51 -13.52 12.88
CA GLN A 90 5.07 -13.61 13.13
C GLN A 90 4.61 -12.67 14.25
N LYS A 91 5.34 -12.60 15.36
CA LYS A 91 5.02 -11.71 16.49
C LYS A 91 5.16 -10.25 16.10
N LEU A 92 6.21 -9.90 15.38
CA LEU A 92 6.48 -8.53 14.95
C LEU A 92 5.44 -8.05 13.93
N THR A 93 5.11 -8.88 12.94
CA THR A 93 4.06 -8.60 11.96
C THR A 93 2.71 -8.39 12.65
N GLN A 94 2.34 -9.26 13.60
CA GLN A 94 1.10 -9.11 14.33
C GLN A 94 1.09 -7.82 15.16
N PHE A 95 2.17 -7.55 15.89
CA PHE A 95 2.32 -6.32 16.68
C PHE A 95 2.13 -5.06 15.83
N CYS A 96 2.72 -5.04 14.63
CA CYS A 96 2.62 -3.93 13.70
C CYS A 96 1.20 -3.80 13.13
N LYS A 97 0.60 -4.93 12.73
CA LYS A 97 -0.77 -4.99 12.19
C LYS A 97 -1.79 -4.44 13.19
N ASP A 98 -1.68 -4.84 14.46
CA ASP A 98 -2.59 -4.39 15.52
C ASP A 98 -2.52 -2.87 15.77
N ARG A 99 -1.42 -2.22 15.36
CA ARG A 99 -1.18 -0.78 15.51
C ARG A 99 -1.31 0.00 14.22
N GLY A 100 -1.63 -0.67 13.10
CA GLY A 100 -1.70 -0.03 11.79
C GLY A 100 -0.37 0.54 11.29
N ILE A 101 0.76 0.00 11.74
CA ILE A 101 2.10 0.40 11.29
C ILE A 101 2.73 -0.73 10.46
N THR A 102 3.75 -0.40 9.67
CA THR A 102 4.55 -1.41 8.95
C THR A 102 5.83 -1.72 9.72
N VAL A 103 6.46 -2.86 9.40
CA VAL A 103 7.71 -3.28 10.05
C VAL A 103 8.85 -2.29 9.73
N GLU A 104 8.88 -1.72 8.53
CA GLU A 104 9.85 -0.71 8.12
C GLU A 104 9.76 0.54 8.99
N VAL A 105 8.56 1.09 9.13
CA VAL A 105 8.31 2.28 9.98
C VAL A 105 8.63 1.99 11.44
N PHE A 106 8.30 0.78 11.91
CA PHE A 106 8.67 0.37 13.26
C PHE A 106 10.19 0.32 13.46
N LEU A 107 10.95 -0.19 12.49
CA LEU A 107 12.42 -0.23 12.57
C LEU A 107 13.03 1.18 12.54
N GLU A 108 12.52 2.09 11.72
CA GLU A 108 12.93 3.50 11.68
C GLU A 108 12.69 4.18 13.03
N ALA A 109 11.49 4.00 13.60
CA ALA A 109 11.14 4.54 14.91
C ALA A 109 12.00 3.92 16.02
N ALA A 110 12.17 2.59 16.00
CA ALA A 110 12.97 1.88 17.00
C ALA A 110 14.43 2.34 17.00
N TRP A 111 15.03 2.52 15.82
CA TRP A 111 16.39 3.08 15.70
C TRP A 111 16.46 4.51 16.24
N THR A 112 15.52 5.37 15.85
CA THR A 112 15.48 6.77 16.28
C THR A 112 15.38 6.88 17.80
N VAL A 113 14.53 6.07 18.45
CA VAL A 113 14.37 6.06 19.90
C VAL A 113 15.60 5.46 20.59
N ALA A 114 16.08 4.30 20.12
CA ALA A 114 17.20 3.61 20.75
C ALA A 114 18.52 4.36 20.62
N SER A 115 18.75 5.07 19.51
CA SER A 115 19.98 5.83 19.29
C SER A 115 20.09 7.07 20.20
N ALA A 116 18.99 7.51 20.82
CA ALA A 116 19.01 8.61 21.79
C ALA A 116 19.51 8.19 23.19
N ASP A 117 19.50 6.89 23.52
CA ASP A 117 19.98 6.35 24.80
C ASP A 117 21.07 5.28 24.58
N ASN A 118 22.32 5.66 24.83
CA ASN A 118 23.48 4.77 24.69
C ASN A 118 23.34 3.45 25.47
N THR A 119 22.70 3.47 26.64
CA THR A 119 22.53 2.25 27.45
C THR A 119 21.59 1.26 26.77
N GLN A 120 20.50 1.77 26.18
CA GLN A 120 19.57 0.94 25.40
C GLN A 120 20.23 0.44 24.12
N LEU A 121 20.98 1.30 23.44
CA LEU A 121 21.70 0.94 22.22
C LEU A 121 22.74 -0.17 22.47
N GLU A 122 23.48 -0.10 23.57
CA GLU A 122 24.44 -1.14 23.96
C GLU A 122 23.75 -2.48 24.26
N LYS A 123 22.62 -2.47 24.96
CA LYS A 123 21.83 -3.68 25.22
C LYS A 123 21.34 -4.32 23.92
N ILE A 124 20.78 -3.52 23.01
CA ILE A 124 20.32 -3.98 21.70
C ILE A 124 21.50 -4.56 20.89
N THR A 125 22.64 -3.85 20.88
CA THR A 125 23.84 -4.28 20.15
C THR A 125 24.39 -5.61 20.69
N THR A 126 24.37 -5.77 22.01
CA THR A 126 24.83 -7.00 22.66
C THR A 126 23.96 -8.20 22.30
N GLU A 127 22.64 -8.03 22.38
CA GLU A 127 21.69 -9.08 21.97
C GLU A 127 21.76 -9.37 20.47
N ALA A 128 21.93 -8.35 19.63
CA ALA A 128 22.10 -8.52 18.19
C ALA A 128 23.35 -9.35 17.85
N LYS A 129 24.49 -9.08 18.49
CA LYS A 129 25.72 -9.89 18.35
C LYS A 129 25.49 -11.34 18.79
N ARG A 130 24.86 -11.55 19.94
CA ARG A 130 24.53 -12.90 20.44
C ARG A 130 23.68 -13.69 19.43
N ARG A 131 22.66 -13.06 18.83
CA ARG A 131 21.81 -13.68 17.80
C ARG A 131 22.57 -13.96 16.50
N TYR A 132 23.46 -13.06 16.10
CA TYR A 132 24.30 -13.26 14.93
C TYR A 132 25.17 -14.53 15.05
N ASP A 133 25.82 -14.71 16.21
CA ASP A 133 26.63 -15.90 16.48
C ASP A 133 25.78 -17.18 16.51
N GLN A 134 24.59 -17.11 17.11
CA GLN A 134 23.62 -18.20 17.08
C GLN A 134 23.26 -18.60 15.64
N ARG A 135 22.98 -17.64 14.76
CA ARG A 135 22.67 -17.90 13.33
C ARG A 135 23.86 -18.52 12.61
N LYS A 136 25.08 -18.05 12.89
CA LYS A 136 26.32 -18.64 12.33
C LYS A 136 26.46 -20.11 12.71
N ARG A 137 26.22 -20.45 13.97
CA ARG A 137 26.26 -21.84 14.45
C ARG A 137 25.17 -22.71 13.79
N VAL A 138 23.95 -22.20 13.64
CA VAL A 138 22.88 -22.93 12.92
C VAL A 138 23.29 -23.19 11.46
N GLY A 139 23.90 -22.22 10.78
CA GLY A 139 24.41 -22.40 9.42
C GLY A 139 25.47 -23.50 9.33
N GLN A 140 26.40 -23.56 10.29
CA GLN A 140 27.40 -24.61 10.39
C GLN A 140 26.76 -26.00 10.60
N ILE A 141 25.80 -26.11 11.52
CA ILE A 141 25.08 -27.36 11.78
C ILE A 141 24.35 -27.83 10.52
N LYS A 142 23.64 -26.93 9.82
CA LYS A 142 22.95 -27.27 8.56
C LYS A 142 23.93 -27.81 7.51
N ARG A 143 25.09 -27.16 7.35
CA ARG A 143 26.14 -27.62 6.44
C ARG A 143 26.63 -29.02 6.80
N LEU A 144 26.89 -29.27 8.09
CA LEU A 144 27.33 -30.59 8.57
C LEU A 144 26.27 -31.66 8.32
N ILE A 145 25.00 -31.37 8.61
CA ILE A 145 23.88 -32.26 8.30
C ILE A 145 23.90 -32.60 6.81
N THR A 146 23.92 -31.60 5.94
CA THR A 146 23.96 -31.81 4.47
C THR A 146 25.13 -32.69 4.04
N MET A 147 26.33 -32.48 4.59
CA MET A 147 27.51 -33.29 4.27
C MET A 147 27.36 -34.75 4.71
N LEU A 148 26.76 -35.00 5.87
CA LEU A 148 26.56 -36.36 6.38
C LEU A 148 25.38 -37.07 5.71
N SER A 149 24.33 -36.33 5.31
CA SER A 149 23.14 -36.89 4.66
C SER A 149 23.33 -37.18 3.17
N ASN A 150 24.34 -36.58 2.53
CA ASN A 150 24.78 -36.91 1.17
C ASN A 150 26.18 -37.52 1.20
N PRO A 151 26.37 -38.73 1.75
CA PRO A 151 27.62 -39.44 1.53
C PRO A 151 27.73 -39.66 0.02
N SER A 152 28.87 -39.28 -0.56
CA SER A 152 29.17 -39.34 -1.99
C SER A 152 28.42 -40.46 -2.72
N LYS A 153 27.64 -40.11 -3.75
CA LYS A 153 27.49 -41.01 -4.90
C LYS A 153 28.82 -41.10 -5.64
#